data_AF-A0A2V8WTH3-F1
#
_entry.id   AF-A0A2V8WTH3-F1
#
_cell.length_a   1.000
_cell.length_b   1.000
_cell.length_c   1.000
_cell.angle_alpha   90.00
_cell.angle_beta   90.00
_cell.angle_gamma   90.00
#
_symmetry.space_group_name_H-M   'P 1'
#
loop_
_entity.id
_entity.type
_entity.pdbx_description
1 polymer ?
#
loop_
_entity_poly.entity_id
_entity_poly.type
_entity_poly.pdbx_seq_one_letter_code
_entity_poly.pdbx_strand_id
1 'polypeptide(L)' 'MLESLQEGPPVKPKRKFTVLIEQDEAGYYVATVRSLRGCHTQARTLDTLMKRAREVIALCLGN' A
#
# COMPACT_ATOMS: atom_id res chain seq x y z
N MET A 1 2.96 -9.73 44.87
CA MET A 1 2.25 -10.31 43.72
C MET A 1 2.73 -9.54 42.51
N LEU A 2 3.65 -10.17 41.78
CA LEU A 2 4.35 -9.63 40.63
C LEU A 2 3.43 -9.83 39.42
N GLU A 3 2.80 -8.78 38.91
CA GLU A 3 2.11 -8.85 37.61
C GLU A 3 3.07 -8.34 36.53
N SER A 4 3.80 -9.31 35.99
CA SER A 4 4.67 -9.20 34.83
C SER A 4 3.89 -8.72 33.60
N LEU A 5 3.98 -7.42 33.29
CA LEU A 5 3.68 -6.88 31.97
C LEU A 5 4.84 -7.28 31.04
N GLN A 6 4.67 -8.38 30.32
CA GLN A 6 5.60 -8.75 29.26
C GLN A 6 5.28 -7.89 28.04
N GLU A 7 5.96 -6.75 27.92
CA GLU A 7 5.97 -5.93 26.69
C GLU A 7 6.42 -6.83 25.53
N GLY A 8 5.49 -7.17 24.64
CA GLY A 8 5.75 -7.98 23.46
C GLY A 8 6.76 -7.29 22.52
N PRO A 9 7.33 -8.03 21.55
CA PRO A 9 8.26 -7.44 20.59
C PRO A 9 7.63 -6.23 19.86
N PRO A 10 8.39 -5.18 19.54
CA PRO A 10 7.85 -3.98 18.93
C PRO A 10 7.19 -4.32 17.59
N VAL A 11 5.86 -4.24 17.55
CA VAL A 11 5.09 -4.42 16.32
C VAL A 11 5.34 -3.18 15.45
N LYS A 12 6.06 -3.34 14.32
CA LYS A 12 6.23 -2.25 13.36
C LYS A 12 4.85 -1.70 13.00
N PRO A 13 4.58 -0.38 13.17
CA PRO A 13 3.27 0.17 12.91
C PRO A 13 2.91 -0.03 11.43
N LYS A 14 1.67 -0.49 11.17
CA LYS A 14 1.17 -0.63 9.80
C LYS A 14 1.13 0.75 9.14
N ARG A 15 1.96 0.95 8.12
CA ARG A 15 1.97 2.18 7.31
C ARG A 15 0.68 2.23 6.48
N LYS A 16 0.00 3.38 6.51
CA LYS A 16 -1.20 3.64 5.71
C LYS A 16 -0.83 4.55 4.54
N PHE A 17 -1.34 4.21 3.36
CA PHE A 17 -1.10 4.94 2.12
C PHE A 17 -2.43 5.36 1.52
N THR A 18 -2.53 6.63 1.12
CA THR A 18 -3.68 7.12 0.34
C THR A 18 -3.39 6.92 -1.13
N VAL A 19 -4.26 6.17 -1.80
CA VAL A 19 -4.17 5.85 -3.22
C VAL A 19 -5.31 6.56 -3.95
N LEU A 20 -4.96 7.37 -4.95
CA LEU A 20 -5.92 7.92 -5.91
C LEU A 20 -6.12 6.88 -7.02
N ILE A 21 -7.36 6.52 -7.31
CA ILE A 21 -7.72 5.60 -8.38
C ILE A 21 -8.52 6.37 -9.42
N GLU A 22 -8.06 6.32 -10.66
CA GLU A 22 -8.72 6.92 -11.82
C GLU A 22 -9.01 5.81 -12.83
N GLN A 23 -10.13 5.93 -13.55
CA GLN A 23 -10.43 5.04 -14.68
C GLN A 23 -10.32 5.84 -15.97
N ASP A 24 -9.60 5.31 -16.95
CA ASP A 24 -9.48 5.93 -18.27
C ASP A 24 -10.62 5.52 -19.22
N GLU A 25 -10.65 6.16 -20.39
CA GLU A 25 -11.66 5.92 -21.43
C GLU A 25 -11.61 4.50 -22.02
N ALA A 26 -10.48 3.80 -21.88
CA ALA A 26 -10.30 2.41 -22.30
C ALA A 26 -10.70 1.40 -21.20
N GLY A 27 -11.17 1.88 -20.05
CA GLY A 27 -11.62 1.07 -18.93
C GLY A 27 -10.48 0.54 -18.05
N TYR A 28 -9.25 1.01 -18.21
CA TYR A 28 -8.16 0.69 -17.28
C TYR A 28 -8.25 1.56 -16.03
N TYR A 29 -7.92 0.96 -14.90
CA TYR A 29 -7.70 1.68 -13.66
C TYR A 29 -6.23 2.04 -13.51
N VAL A 30 -5.96 3.27 -13.09
CA VAL A 30 -4.65 3.79 -12.74
C VAL A 30 -4.65 4.13 -11.24
N ALA A 31 -3.68 3.62 -10.50
CA ALA A 31 -3.48 3.90 -9.08
C ALA A 31 -2.24 4.77 -8.89
N THR A 32 -2.41 5.85 -8.14
CA THR A 32 -1.37 6.83 -7.81
C THR A 32 -1.23 6.95 -6.30
N VAL A 33 -0.04 6.68 -5.75
CA VAL A 33 0.20 6.76 -4.30
C VAL A 33 0.67 8.15 -3.91
N ARG A 34 -0.15 8.94 -3.22
CA ARG A 34 0.14 10.37 -2.95
C ARG A 34 1.43 10.61 -2.16
N SER A 35 1.78 9.72 -1.24
CA SER A 35 2.97 9.85 -0.41
C SER A 35 4.25 9.31 -1.07
N LEU A 36 4.13 8.63 -2.22
CA LEU A 36 5.27 8.08 -2.98
C LEU A 36 5.27 8.73 -4.36
N ARG A 37 6.05 9.82 -4.51
CA ARG A 37 6.11 10.55 -5.79
C ARG A 37 6.56 9.62 -6.92
N GLY A 38 5.81 9.61 -8.01
CA GLY A 38 6.10 8.79 -9.19
C GLY A 38 5.71 7.31 -9.06
N CYS A 39 5.09 6.90 -7.95
CA CYS A 39 4.62 5.52 -7.76
C CYS A 39 3.22 5.36 -8.36
N HIS A 40 3.18 4.85 -9.60
CA HIS A 40 1.95 4.57 -10.33
C HIS A 40 1.89 3.12 -10.78
N THR A 41 0.68 2.56 -10.86
CA THR A 41 0.44 1.26 -11.48
C THR A 41 -0.93 1.23 -12.16
N GLN A 42 -1.15 0.29 -13.06
CA GLN A 42 -2.41 0.16 -13.79
C GLN A 42 -2.86 -1.30 -13.93
N ALA A 43 -4.17 -1.50 -14.02
CA ALA A 43 -4.79 -2.80 -14.25
C ALA A 43 -6.22 -2.67 -14.79
N ARG A 44 -6.75 -3.73 -15.40
CA ARG A 44 -8.15 -3.79 -15.89
C ARG A 44 -9.19 -4.02 -14.79
N THR A 45 -8.77 -4.44 -13.61
CA THR A 45 -9.66 -4.71 -12.47
C THR A 45 -9.10 -4.09 -11.20
N LEU A 46 -9.98 -3.67 -10.31
CA LEU A 46 -9.58 -3.07 -9.03
C LEU A 46 -8.80 -4.06 -8.15
N ASP A 47 -9.13 -5.34 -8.17
CA ASP A 47 -8.39 -6.35 -7.39
C ASP A 47 -6.92 -6.47 -7.83
N THR A 48 -6.69 -6.59 -9.14
CA THR A 48 -5.34 -6.64 -9.71
C THR A 48 -4.59 -5.33 -9.48
N LEU A 49 -5.29 -4.19 -9.59
CA LEU A 49 -4.72 -2.88 -9.30
C LEU A 49 -4.23 -2.80 -7.86
N MET A 50 -5.06 -3.23 -6.90
CA MET A 50 -4.74 -3.18 -5.48
C MET A 50 -3.61 -4.14 -5.10
N LYS A 51 -3.53 -5.31 -5.73
CA LYS A 51 -2.39 -6.23 -5.58
C LYS A 51 -1.09 -5.55 -6.03
N ARG A 52 -1.06 -5.02 -7.24
CA ARG A 52 0.12 -4.32 -7.79
C ARG A 52 0.51 -3.09 -6.99
N ALA A 53 -0.47 -2.30 -6.53
CA ALA A 53 -0.22 -1.12 -5.73
C ALA A 53 0.51 -1.48 -4.42
N ARG A 54 0.09 -2.57 -3.75
CA ARG A 54 0.80 -3.07 -2.55
C ARG A 54 2.22 -3.53 -2.85
N GLU A 55 2.44 -4.21 -3.97
CA GLU A 55 3.77 -4.66 -4.40
C GLU A 55 4.70 -3.48 -4.68
N VAL A 56 4.26 -2.48 -5.44
CA VAL A 56 5.08 -1.30 -5.75
C VAL A 56 5.36 -0.48 -4.48
N ILE A 57 4.36 -0.30 -3.59
CA ILE A 57 4.57 0.34 -2.29
C ILE A 57 5.64 -0.40 -1.48
N ALA A 58 5.59 -1.73 -1.43
CA ALA A 58 6.58 -2.52 -0.70
C ALA A 58 7.99 -2.34 -1.31
N LEU A 59 8.11 -2.38 -2.64
CA LEU A 59 9.38 -2.16 -3.34
C LEU A 59 9.96 -0.77 -3.06
N CYS A 60 9.13 0.28 -3.09
CA CYS A 60 9.57 1.65 -2.83
C CYS A 60 10.04 1.90 -1.39
N LEU A 61 9.56 1.11 -0.43
CA LEU A 61 9.94 1.27 0.98
C LEU A 61 11.25 0.56 1.35
N GLY A 62 11.83 -0.20 0.40
CA GLY A 62 13.00 -1.04 0.63
C GLY A 62 12.62 -2.26 1.49
N ASN A 63 12.97 -3.44 1.00
CA ASN A 63 12.94 -4.66 1.81
C ASN A 63 13.88 -4.55 3.01
#